data_AF-A0AAN6SL67-F1
#
_entry.id   AF-A0AAN6SL67-F1
#
_cell.length_a   1.000
_cell.length_b   1.000
_cell.length_c   1.000
_cell.angle_alpha   90.00
_cell.angle_beta   90.00
_cell.angle_gamma   90.00
#
_symmetry.space_group_name_H-M   'P 1'
#
loop_
_entity.id
_entity.type
_entity.pdbx_description
1 polymer ?
#
loop_
_entity_poly.entity_id
_entity_poly.type
_entity_poly.pdbx_seq_one_letter_code
_entity_poly.pdbx_strand_id
1 'polypeptide(L)'
;MRSQIKTDEIDAARGQWVAALSDNDICRLASSFRDGDPCTIFRPRQHGAFNVCFFVEFKSPWQRWVVRIPIPISLPKALLDEKTEIEVTTMR
;
A
#
# COMPACT_ATOMS: atom_id res chain seq x y z
N MET A 1 -12.96 -16.35 22.82
CA MET A 1 -12.80 -15.00 23.42
C MET A 1 -11.37 -14.46 23.29
N ARG A 2 -10.31 -15.18 23.72
CA ARG A 2 -8.91 -14.75 23.53
C ARG A 2 -8.48 -14.55 22.06
N SER A 3 -9.11 -15.25 21.12
CA SER A 3 -8.86 -15.12 19.68
C SER A 3 -9.41 -13.81 19.09
N GLN A 4 -10.55 -13.34 19.59
CA GLN A 4 -11.22 -12.13 19.07
C GLN A 4 -10.42 -10.86 19.40
N ILE A 5 -9.93 -10.76 20.64
CA ILE A 5 -9.13 -9.62 21.12
C ILE A 5 -7.84 -9.47 20.30
N LYS A 6 -7.18 -10.57 19.95
CA LYS A 6 -5.99 -10.56 19.10
C LYS A 6 -6.27 -10.05 17.69
N THR A 7 -7.42 -10.40 17.12
CA THR A 7 -7.82 -9.92 15.79
C THR A 7 -8.09 -8.42 15.80
N ASP A 8 -8.78 -7.93 16.83
CA ASP A 8 -9.11 -6.50 16.97
C ASP A 8 -7.85 -5.64 17.15
N GLU A 9 -6.86 -6.11 17.92
CA GLU A 9 -5.56 -5.44 18.07
C GLU A 9 -4.77 -5.37 16.76
N ILE A 10 -4.78 -6.47 15.98
CA ILE A 10 -4.10 -6.53 14.68
C ILE A 10 -4.77 -5.58 13.68
N ASP A 11 -6.10 -5.52 13.65
CA ASP A 11 -6.84 -4.63 12.76
C ASP A 11 -6.66 -3.15 13.15
N ALA A 12 -6.58 -2.84 14.46
CA ALA A 12 -6.27 -1.50 14.94
C ALA A 12 -4.84 -1.07 14.58
N ALA A 13 -3.85 -1.93 14.79
CA ALA A 13 -2.46 -1.68 14.41
C ALA A 13 -2.33 -1.48 12.89
N ARG A 14 -3.06 -2.27 12.09
CA ARG A 14 -3.14 -2.09 10.64
C ARG A 14 -3.69 -0.73 10.27
N GLY A 15 -4.81 -0.33 10.87
CA GLY A 15 -5.42 0.99 10.63
C GLY A 15 -4.47 2.14 10.98
N GLN A 16 -3.77 2.04 12.11
CA GLN A 16 -2.78 3.04 12.53
C GLN A 16 -1.61 3.14 11.57
N TRP A 17 -1.07 1.99 11.12
CA TRP A 17 0.02 1.97 10.16
C TRP A 17 -0.40 2.58 8.81
N VAL A 18 -1.58 2.22 8.30
CA VAL A 18 -2.13 2.82 7.07
C VAL A 18 -2.35 4.33 7.22
N ALA A 19 -2.81 4.78 8.39
CA ALA A 19 -3.02 6.19 8.67
C ALA A 19 -1.72 7.00 8.75
N ALA A 20 -0.63 6.37 9.19
CA ALA A 20 0.70 6.99 9.29
C ALA A 20 1.37 7.25 7.93
N LEU A 21 0.90 6.61 6.85
CA LEU A 21 1.43 6.83 5.51
C LEU A 21 1.04 8.20 4.96
N SER A 22 2.05 8.92 4.50
CA SER A 22 1.96 10.26 3.92
C SER A 22 1.71 10.19 2.42
N ASP A 23 0.63 10.81 1.97
CA ASP A 23 0.30 10.94 0.55
C ASP A 23 1.43 11.65 -0.23
N ASN A 24 2.12 12.61 0.40
CA ASN A 24 3.26 13.30 -0.18
C ASN A 24 4.46 12.37 -0.39
N ASP A 25 4.75 11.49 0.57
CA ASP A 25 5.87 10.56 0.43
C ASP A 25 5.57 9.50 -0.63
N ILE A 26 4.33 9.03 -0.72
CA ILE A 26 3.88 8.16 -1.80
C ILE A 26 4.01 8.85 -3.16
N CYS A 27 3.66 10.13 -3.24
CA CYS A 27 3.80 10.84 -4.49
C CYS A 27 5.28 11.05 -4.87
N ARG A 28 6.15 11.40 -3.90
CA ARG A 28 7.60 11.45 -4.16
C ARG A 28 8.15 10.11 -4.63
N LEU A 29 7.70 9.00 -4.05
CA LEU A 29 8.05 7.66 -4.50
C LEU A 29 7.57 7.41 -5.93
N ALA A 30 6.30 7.66 -6.24
CA ALA A 30 5.78 7.45 -7.59
C ALA A 30 6.53 8.32 -8.62
N SER A 31 6.78 9.59 -8.29
CA SER A 31 7.57 10.52 -9.10
C SER A 31 9.00 10.04 -9.34
N SER A 32 9.65 9.39 -8.36
CA SER A 32 11.02 8.87 -8.55
C SER A 32 11.08 7.73 -9.58
N PHE A 33 9.97 7.04 -9.85
CA PHE A 33 9.86 6.03 -10.91
C PHE A 33 9.37 6.62 -12.25
N ARG A 34 9.19 7.94 -12.33
CA ARG A 34 8.70 8.65 -13.52
C ARG A 34 9.47 9.95 -13.74
N ASP A 35 10.79 9.87 -13.71
CA ASP A 35 11.73 10.96 -14.00
C ASP A 35 11.52 12.24 -13.17
N GLY A 36 10.91 12.11 -11.99
CA GLY A 36 10.60 13.24 -11.11
C GLY A 36 9.29 13.97 -11.44
N ASP A 37 8.49 13.47 -12.39
CA ASP A 37 7.25 14.13 -12.77
C ASP A 37 6.28 14.27 -11.59
N PRO A 38 5.66 15.45 -11.39
CA PRO A 38 4.78 15.67 -10.26
C PRO A 38 3.52 14.81 -10.37
N CYS A 39 3.13 14.18 -9.26
CA CYS A 39 1.85 13.50 -9.14
C CYS A 39 0.95 14.12 -8.07
N THR A 40 -0.32 13.74 -8.14
CA THR A 40 -1.34 14.05 -7.13
C THR A 40 -2.17 12.81 -6.82
N ILE A 41 -2.66 12.70 -5.57
CA ILE A 41 -3.66 11.69 -5.21
C ILE A 41 -5.02 12.11 -5.78
N PHE A 42 -5.64 11.27 -6.61
CA PHE A 42 -6.92 11.61 -7.26
C PHE A 42 -8.15 10.96 -6.64
N ARG A 43 -7.96 10.01 -5.71
CA ARG A 43 -9.05 9.37 -4.96
C ARG A 43 -8.55 8.86 -3.60
N PRO A 44 -9.46 8.65 -2.63
CA PRO A 44 -9.08 8.07 -1.35
C PRO A 44 -8.33 6.74 -1.50
N ARG A 45 -7.27 6.58 -0.70
CA ARG A 45 -6.57 5.30 -0.57
C ARG A 45 -7.50 4.20 -0.08
N GLN A 46 -7.22 2.98 -0.48
CA GLN A 46 -7.96 1.79 -0.05
C GLN A 46 -6.98 0.79 0.54
N HIS A 47 -7.38 0.04 1.56
CA HIS A 47 -6.56 -1.02 2.10
C HIS A 47 -7.37 -2.30 2.28
N GLY A 48 -6.71 -3.42 2.01
CA GLY A 48 -7.19 -4.74 2.39
C GLY A 48 -6.50 -5.21 3.68
N ALA A 49 -6.41 -6.53 3.83
CA ALA A 49 -5.66 -7.12 4.93
C ALA A 49 -4.14 -7.02 4.72
N PHE A 50 -3.66 -7.10 3.48
CA PHE A 50 -2.23 -7.27 3.15
C PHE A 50 -1.58 -6.08 2.47
N ASN A 51 -2.37 -5.21 1.84
CA ASN A 51 -1.85 -4.11 1.04
C ASN A 51 -2.69 -2.86 1.24
N VAL A 52 -2.04 -1.71 1.15
CA VAL A 52 -2.68 -0.40 0.94
C VAL A 52 -2.38 0.07 -0.48
N CYS A 53 -3.40 0.58 -1.14
CA CYS A 53 -3.36 1.08 -2.51
C CYS A 53 -3.57 2.59 -2.52
N PHE A 54 -2.60 3.31 -3.04
CA PHE A 54 -2.67 4.74 -3.35
C PHE A 54 -2.89 4.93 -4.83
N PHE A 55 -3.74 5.89 -5.16
CA PHE A 55 -4.16 6.15 -6.53
C PHE A 55 -3.63 7.51 -6.94
N VAL A 56 -2.58 7.49 -7.77
CA VAL A 56 -1.85 8.69 -8.17
C VAL A 56 -2.11 8.99 -9.64
N GLU A 57 -2.14 10.27 -9.99
CA GLU A 57 -2.19 10.71 -11.37
C GLU A 57 -1.06 11.67 -11.69
N PHE A 58 -0.52 11.52 -12.88
CA PHE A 58 0.45 12.42 -13.49
C PHE A 58 -0.24 13.17 -14.64
N LYS A 59 0.16 14.41 -14.91
CA LYS A 59 -0.54 15.27 -15.89
C LYS A 59 0.10 15.29 -17.28
N SER A 60 1.36 14.87 -17.43
CA SER A 60 2.11 15.01 -18.68
C SER A 60 3.02 13.81 -18.96
N PRO A 61 2.70 12.94 -19.94
CA PRO A 61 1.34 12.68 -20.42
C PRO A 61 0.40 12.30 -19.26
N TRP A 62 -0.90 12.49 -19.45
CA TRP A 62 -1.87 12.11 -18.42
C TRP A 62 -1.87 10.59 -18.21
N GLN A 63 -1.56 10.15 -17.00
CA GLN A 63 -1.45 8.74 -16.66
C GLN A 63 -1.86 8.51 -15.20
N ARG A 64 -2.51 7.38 -14.93
CA ARG A 64 -2.94 6.99 -13.59
C ARG A 64 -2.26 5.71 -13.16
N TRP A 65 -1.67 5.71 -11.98
CA TRP A 65 -1.02 4.55 -11.38
C TRP A 65 -1.71 4.15 -10.08
N VAL A 66 -1.52 2.88 -9.71
CA VAL A 66 -1.85 2.36 -8.39
C VAL A 66 -0.54 1.96 -7.71
N VAL A 67 -0.17 2.68 -6.66
CA VAL A 67 0.98 2.34 -5.83
C VAL A 67 0.49 1.42 -4.71
N ARG A 68 0.98 0.17 -4.69
CA ARG A 68 0.60 -0.84 -3.70
C ARG A 68 1.74 -1.01 -2.71
N ILE A 69 1.46 -0.76 -1.42
CA ILE A 69 2.44 -0.95 -0.35
C ILE A 69 1.98 -2.13 0.52
N PRO A 70 2.82 -3.15 0.72
CA PRO A 70 2.55 -4.22 1.66
C PRO A 70 2.42 -3.68 3.09
N ILE A 71 1.38 -4.13 3.78
CA ILE A 71 1.21 -3.86 5.20
C ILE A 71 2.15 -4.81 5.96
N PRO A 72 3.03 -4.30 6.82
CA PRO A 72 3.87 -5.12 7.69
C PRO A 72 2.98 -5.70 8.79
N ILE A 73 2.30 -6.80 8.49
CA ILE A 73 1.59 -7.59 9.49
C ILE A 73 2.65 -8.41 10.23
N SER A 74 2.46 -8.63 11.53
CA SER A 74 3.19 -9.62 12.31
C SER A 74 2.79 -11.05 11.90
N LEU A 75 3.05 -11.38 10.63
CA LEU A 75 3.03 -12.73 10.09
C LEU A 75 4.47 -13.26 10.06
N PRO A 76 4.69 -14.57 10.16
CA PRO A 76 6.01 -15.14 9.90
C PRO A 76 6.50 -14.66 8.53
N LYS A 77 7.73 -14.16 8.46
CA LYS A 77 8.33 -13.56 7.25
C LYS A 77 8.08 -14.41 5.99
N ALA A 78 8.17 -15.73 6.10
CA ALA A 78 7.92 -16.67 5.02
C ALA A 78 6.53 -16.54 4.36
N LEU A 79 5.48 -16.26 5.14
CA LEU A 79 4.12 -16.10 4.63
C LEU A 79 3.92 -14.74 3.93
N LEU A 80 4.68 -13.73 4.36
CA LEU A 80 4.70 -12.42 3.71
C LEU A 80 5.41 -12.53 2.36
N ASP A 81 6.60 -13.14 2.36
CA ASP A 81 7.41 -13.36 1.16
C ASP A 81 6.63 -14.16 0.10
N GLU A 82 5.98 -15.28 0.49
CA GLU A 82 5.14 -16.09 -0.42
C GLU A 82 4.00 -15.28 -1.06
N LYS A 83 3.30 -14.45 -0.28
CA LYS A 83 2.21 -13.63 -0.83
C LYS A 83 2.71 -12.52 -1.75
N THR A 84 3.85 -11.90 -1.42
CA THR A 84 4.47 -10.91 -2.29
C THR A 84 4.91 -11.55 -3.60
N GLU A 85 5.52 -12.73 -3.56
CA GLU A 85 5.92 -13.48 -4.76
C GLU A 85 4.71 -13.87 -5.63
N ILE A 86 3.61 -14.31 -5.02
CA ILE A 86 2.37 -14.62 -5.74
C ILE A 86 1.82 -13.36 -6.42
N GLU A 87 1.76 -12.22 -5.72
CA GLU A 87 1.27 -10.97 -6.33
C GLU A 87 2.16 -10.50 -7.49
N VAL A 88 3.49 -10.53 -7.33
CA VAL A 88 4.45 -10.14 -8.39
C VAL A 88 4.35 -11.08 -9.59
N THR A 89 4.21 -12.39 -9.35
CA THR A 89 4.11 -13.39 -10.42
C THR A 89 2.79 -13.29 -11.19
N THR A 90 1.71 -12.90 -10.52
CA THR A 90 0.36 -12.85 -11.11
C THR A 90 0.06 -11.50 -11.77
N MET A 91 0.79 -10.43 -11.43
CA MET A 91 0.70 -9.14 -12.09
C MET A 91 1.53 -9.14 -13.38
N ARG A 92 0.88 -9.43 -14.51
CA ARG A 92 1.39 -9.18 -15.87
C ARG A 92 0.93 -7.82 -16.39
#